data_AF-A0A937LL07-F1
#
_entry.id   AF-A0A937LL07-F1
#
_cell.length_a   1.000
_cell.length_b   1.000
_cell.length_c   1.000
_cell.angle_alpha   90.00
_cell.angle_beta   90.00
_cell.angle_gamma   90.00
#
_symmetry.space_group_name_H-M   'P 1'
#
loop_
_entity.id
_entity.type
_entity.pdbx_description
1 polymer ?
#
loop_
_entity_poly.entity_id
_entity_poly.type
_entity_poly.pdbx_seq_one_letter_code
_entity_poly.pdbx_strand_id
1 'polypeptide(L)'
;MPTFREILLQTETALLKADVFFGHGYESAHDEAVALVLAAARLSPFNTGTEVLERAFPEDASATLGVLLKQRCGDRLPLAYVTGEAYLGPLCFKADSRALVPRSPIAEIILNGFAPWFQDEQPAVIVDVCCGGGSLGMLAKLVFPNATVVLSDLDDAALALTQENSQRHPVDGIVKGDLLAWCADDSVDIVIANPPYVDAHDMADLPPEYRHEPGLALVGGDDGLDLVRVLLHDAARLLRSTGLLLLEVGNSQDALDELDPCLHPTWVDLEQGGHGVAAFMAQDLAQWAGKTSFNGGESK
;
A
#
# COMPACT_ATOMS: atom_id res chain seq x y z
N MET A 1 -40.85 -2.44 -1.90
CA MET A 1 -39.44 -2.56 -2.33
C MET A 1 -38.60 -2.54 -1.07
N PRO A 2 -37.59 -3.42 -0.95
CA PRO A 2 -36.75 -3.44 0.24
C PRO A 2 -36.01 -2.11 0.41
N THR A 3 -35.71 -1.73 1.64
CA THR A 3 -34.89 -0.54 1.93
C THR A 3 -33.40 -0.85 1.86
N PHE A 4 -32.56 0.18 1.77
CA PHE A 4 -31.10 0.01 1.91
C PHE A 4 -30.74 -0.68 3.23
N ARG A 5 -31.45 -0.38 4.34
CA ARG A 5 -31.25 -1.04 5.63
C ARG A 5 -31.46 -2.55 5.55
N GLU A 6 -32.56 -2.99 4.93
CA GLU A 6 -32.87 -4.41 4.80
C GLU A 6 -31.84 -5.13 3.93
N ILE A 7 -31.43 -4.51 2.81
CA ILE A 7 -30.41 -5.06 1.90
C ILE A 7 -29.03 -5.12 2.57
N LEU A 8 -28.65 -4.12 3.35
CA LEU A 8 -27.40 -4.09 4.10
C LEU A 8 -27.31 -5.27 5.08
N LEU A 9 -28.34 -5.47 5.91
CA LEU A 9 -28.39 -6.57 6.88
C LEU A 9 -28.34 -7.95 6.21
N GLN A 10 -29.00 -8.09 5.04
CA GLN A 10 -28.94 -9.31 4.25
C GLN A 10 -27.56 -9.57 3.66
N THR A 11 -26.90 -8.52 3.16
CA THR A 11 -25.55 -8.57 2.58
C THR A 11 -24.53 -8.95 3.65
N GLU A 12 -24.57 -8.29 4.81
CA GLU A 12 -23.72 -8.60 5.96
C GLU A 12 -23.90 -10.06 6.41
N THR A 13 -25.15 -10.52 6.52
CA THR A 13 -25.45 -11.92 6.85
C THR A 13 -24.89 -12.89 5.80
N ALA A 14 -24.90 -12.54 4.52
CA ALA A 14 -24.35 -13.37 3.45
C ALA A 14 -22.82 -13.48 3.54
N LEU A 15 -22.13 -12.37 3.83
CA LEU A 15 -20.68 -12.36 4.04
C LEU A 15 -20.30 -13.23 5.24
N LEU A 16 -20.98 -13.06 6.38
CA LEU A 16 -20.73 -13.87 7.58
C LEU A 16 -20.98 -15.37 7.35
N LYS A 17 -22.04 -15.72 6.61
CA LYS A 17 -22.34 -17.12 6.27
C LYS A 17 -21.33 -17.75 5.32
N ALA A 18 -20.72 -16.95 4.45
CA ALA A 18 -19.71 -17.41 3.51
C ALA A 18 -18.33 -17.62 4.18
N ASP A 19 -18.16 -17.13 5.42
CA ASP A 19 -16.92 -17.22 6.17
C ASP A 19 -15.74 -16.71 5.34
N VAL A 20 -15.92 -15.49 4.79
CA VAL A 20 -14.88 -14.79 4.04
C VAL A 20 -13.96 -14.04 4.98
N PHE A 21 -12.69 -13.92 4.60
CA PHE A 21 -11.70 -13.16 5.37
C PHE A 21 -11.80 -11.65 5.08
N PHE A 22 -11.68 -10.82 6.11
CA PHE A 22 -11.67 -9.34 6.02
C PHE A 22 -10.28 -8.81 6.38
N GLY A 23 -9.73 -7.91 5.57
CA GLY A 23 -8.37 -7.37 5.79
C GLY A 23 -7.72 -6.70 4.58
N HIS A 24 -8.42 -6.60 3.45
CA HIS A 24 -7.95 -5.89 2.25
C HIS A 24 -8.45 -4.42 2.23
N GLY A 25 -8.40 -3.75 3.37
CA GLY A 25 -8.86 -2.37 3.56
C GLY A 25 -10.16 -2.21 4.37
N TYR A 26 -10.93 -3.28 4.55
CA TYR A 26 -12.04 -3.34 5.50
C TYR A 26 -11.84 -4.52 6.46
N GLU A 27 -12.14 -4.32 7.73
CA GLU A 27 -11.89 -5.30 8.80
C GLU A 27 -13.17 -6.01 9.29
N SER A 28 -14.33 -5.59 8.80
CA SER A 28 -15.61 -6.12 9.25
C SER A 28 -16.56 -6.45 8.10
N ALA A 29 -17.40 -7.47 8.32
CA ALA A 29 -18.49 -7.81 7.41
C ALA A 29 -19.45 -6.65 7.20
N HIS A 30 -19.63 -5.81 8.22
CA HIS A 30 -20.51 -4.65 8.16
C HIS A 30 -19.98 -3.62 7.15
N ASP A 31 -18.70 -3.24 7.25
CA ASP A 31 -18.12 -2.21 6.39
C ASP A 31 -18.03 -2.69 4.93
N GLU A 32 -17.67 -3.96 4.71
CA GLU A 32 -17.72 -4.54 3.36
C GLU A 32 -19.15 -4.58 2.80
N ALA A 33 -20.15 -4.89 3.64
CA ALA A 33 -21.55 -4.88 3.20
C ALA A 33 -22.01 -3.48 2.82
N VAL A 34 -21.62 -2.44 3.57
CA VAL A 34 -21.89 -1.04 3.21
C VAL A 34 -21.28 -0.74 1.84
N ALA A 35 -20.01 -1.06 1.64
CA ALA A 35 -19.31 -0.81 0.38
C ALA A 35 -19.95 -1.56 -0.81
N LEU A 36 -20.31 -2.84 -0.67
CA LEU A 36 -21.00 -3.62 -1.70
C LEU A 36 -22.35 -3.03 -2.10
N VAL A 37 -23.16 -2.67 -1.09
CA VAL A 37 -24.52 -2.14 -1.31
C VAL A 37 -24.46 -0.77 -1.99
N LEU A 38 -23.53 0.11 -1.56
CA LEU A 38 -23.33 1.41 -2.18
C LEU A 38 -22.76 1.27 -3.60
N ALA A 39 -21.77 0.40 -3.83
CA ALA A 39 -21.22 0.13 -5.15
C ALA A 39 -22.27 -0.39 -6.13
N ALA A 40 -23.11 -1.34 -5.71
CA ALA A 40 -24.22 -1.85 -6.52
C ALA A 40 -25.22 -0.75 -6.90
N ALA A 41 -25.47 0.20 -5.98
CA ALA A 41 -26.33 1.36 -6.21
C ALA A 41 -25.63 2.56 -6.89
N ARG A 42 -24.33 2.43 -7.22
CA ARG A 42 -23.49 3.51 -7.79
C ARG A 42 -23.45 4.76 -6.92
N LEU A 43 -23.38 4.56 -5.60
CA LEU A 43 -23.27 5.61 -4.60
C LEU A 43 -21.85 5.61 -4.00
N SER A 44 -21.33 6.80 -3.69
CA SER A 44 -20.02 6.94 -3.03
C SER A 44 -20.19 6.95 -1.51
N PRO A 45 -19.32 6.26 -0.75
CA PRO A 45 -19.36 6.28 0.71
C PRO A 45 -19.10 7.68 1.30
N PHE A 46 -18.33 8.54 0.62
CA PHE A 46 -18.02 9.89 1.11
C PHE A 46 -19.19 10.87 1.05
N ASN A 47 -20.13 10.64 0.13
CA ASN A 47 -21.25 11.54 -0.13
C ASN A 47 -22.61 10.91 0.23
N THR A 48 -22.60 9.78 0.94
CA THR A 48 -23.81 9.06 1.33
C THR A 48 -23.89 8.98 2.84
N GLY A 49 -24.85 9.69 3.43
CA GLY A 49 -25.10 9.63 4.86
C GLY A 49 -26.07 8.49 5.23
N THR A 50 -26.30 8.34 6.54
CA THR A 50 -27.13 7.27 7.11
C THR A 50 -28.61 7.40 6.74
N GLU A 51 -29.06 8.57 6.27
CA GLU A 51 -30.40 8.78 5.72
C GLU A 51 -30.70 7.87 4.52
N VAL A 52 -29.67 7.35 3.84
CA VAL A 52 -29.86 6.40 2.75
C VAL A 52 -30.57 5.13 3.20
N LEU A 53 -30.41 4.73 4.46
CA LEU A 53 -30.91 3.47 5.01
C LEU A 53 -32.44 3.35 4.93
N GLU A 54 -33.15 4.48 5.02
CA GLU A 54 -34.61 4.54 4.96
C GLU A 54 -35.15 4.66 3.52
N ARG A 55 -34.28 4.84 2.53
CA ARG A 55 -34.67 4.91 1.12
C ARG A 55 -34.90 3.51 0.55
N ALA A 56 -35.76 3.42 -0.46
CA ALA A 56 -35.92 2.20 -1.23
C ALA A 56 -34.61 1.87 -1.96
N PHE A 57 -34.19 0.61 -1.90
CA PHE A 57 -33.04 0.13 -2.67
C PHE A 57 -33.43 0.04 -4.16
N PRO A 58 -32.59 0.54 -5.10
CA PRO A 58 -32.92 0.52 -6.52
C PRO A 58 -33.10 -0.91 -7.05
N GLU A 59 -34.15 -1.13 -7.83
CA GLU A 59 -34.47 -2.46 -8.37
C GLU A 59 -33.39 -2.95 -9.36
N ASP A 60 -32.83 -2.04 -10.15
CA ASP A 60 -31.73 -2.30 -11.08
C ASP A 60 -30.39 -2.60 -10.37
N ALA A 61 -30.20 -2.09 -9.15
CA ALA A 61 -29.02 -2.37 -8.33
C ALA A 61 -29.01 -3.80 -7.75
N SER A 62 -30.17 -4.46 -7.63
CA SER A 62 -30.29 -5.79 -7.01
C SER A 62 -29.57 -6.87 -7.81
N ALA A 63 -29.66 -6.82 -9.14
CA ALA A 63 -28.95 -7.75 -10.01
C ALA A 63 -27.43 -7.55 -9.92
N THR A 64 -26.98 -6.30 -9.87
CA THR A 64 -25.57 -5.94 -9.70
C THR A 64 -25.04 -6.47 -8.36
N LEU A 65 -25.74 -6.22 -7.25
CA LEU A 65 -25.35 -6.71 -5.93
C LEU A 65 -25.22 -8.24 -5.90
N GLY A 66 -26.14 -8.96 -6.57
CA GLY A 66 -26.05 -10.42 -6.68
C GLY A 66 -24.78 -10.90 -7.39
N VAL A 67 -24.31 -10.18 -8.42
CA VAL A 67 -23.04 -10.49 -9.10
C VAL A 67 -21.86 -10.22 -8.17
N LEU A 68 -21.83 -9.06 -7.50
CA LEU A 68 -20.75 -8.70 -6.57
C LEU A 68 -20.65 -9.70 -5.41
N LEU A 69 -21.79 -10.09 -4.83
CA LEU A 69 -21.84 -11.11 -3.77
C LEU A 69 -21.38 -12.47 -4.27
N LYS A 70 -21.68 -12.86 -5.51
CA LYS A 70 -21.18 -14.11 -6.07
C LYS A 70 -19.64 -14.09 -6.15
N GLN A 71 -19.06 -13.01 -6.64
CA GLN A 71 -17.61 -12.85 -6.71
C GLN A 71 -16.97 -12.83 -5.32
N ARG A 72 -17.57 -12.09 -4.38
CA ARG A 72 -17.04 -11.95 -3.03
C ARG A 72 -17.16 -13.22 -2.19
N CYS A 73 -18.36 -13.81 -2.10
CA CYS A 73 -18.64 -14.98 -1.26
C CYS A 73 -18.25 -16.30 -1.94
N GLY A 74 -18.40 -16.39 -3.27
CA GLY A 74 -18.16 -17.61 -4.03
C GLY A 74 -16.71 -17.72 -4.48
N ASP A 75 -16.23 -16.71 -5.20
CA ASP A 75 -14.88 -16.70 -5.76
C ASP A 75 -13.83 -16.18 -4.77
N ARG A 76 -14.26 -15.66 -3.61
CA ARG A 76 -13.39 -15.12 -2.54
C ARG A 76 -12.47 -14.00 -3.01
N LEU A 77 -12.88 -13.22 -4.01
CA LEU A 77 -12.13 -12.06 -4.44
C LEU A 77 -12.11 -10.98 -3.34
N PRO A 78 -10.99 -10.28 -3.12
CA PRO A 78 -10.95 -9.07 -2.32
C PRO A 78 -12.01 -8.08 -2.75
N LEU A 79 -12.68 -7.42 -1.80
CA LEU A 79 -13.77 -6.50 -2.10
C LEU A 79 -13.35 -5.41 -3.11
N ALA A 80 -12.15 -4.86 -2.97
CA ALA A 80 -11.63 -3.84 -3.88
C ALA A 80 -11.57 -4.32 -5.34
N TYR A 81 -11.28 -5.60 -5.58
CA TYR A 81 -11.27 -6.17 -6.93
C TYR A 81 -12.69 -6.45 -7.44
N VAL A 82 -13.63 -6.73 -6.53
CA VAL A 82 -15.06 -6.91 -6.83
C VAL A 82 -15.71 -5.59 -7.24
N THR A 83 -15.45 -4.51 -6.49
CA THR A 83 -15.97 -3.17 -6.79
C THR A 83 -15.17 -2.46 -7.88
N GLY A 84 -13.91 -2.86 -8.08
CA GLY A 84 -12.96 -2.21 -8.98
C GLY A 84 -12.34 -0.94 -8.40
N GLU A 85 -12.58 -0.65 -7.12
CA GLU A 85 -12.16 0.59 -6.45
C GLU A 85 -11.66 0.31 -5.02
N ALA A 86 -10.60 1.02 -4.63
CA ALA A 86 -10.05 1.04 -3.29
C ALA A 86 -9.72 2.47 -2.85
N TYR A 87 -9.74 2.72 -1.55
CA TYR A 87 -9.52 4.05 -0.99
C TYR A 87 -8.25 4.06 -0.14
N LEU A 88 -7.42 5.09 -0.27
CA LEU A 88 -6.29 5.36 0.62
C LEU A 88 -6.30 6.83 0.99
N GLY A 89 -6.58 7.12 2.26
CA GLY A 89 -6.87 8.48 2.70
C GLY A 89 -8.03 9.09 1.90
N PRO A 90 -7.88 10.30 1.33
CA PRO A 90 -8.94 10.96 0.56
C PRO A 90 -9.03 10.49 -0.91
N LEU A 91 -8.14 9.61 -1.37
CA LEU A 91 -8.04 9.22 -2.78
C LEU A 91 -8.73 7.89 -3.05
N CYS A 92 -9.40 7.80 -4.21
CA CYS A 92 -10.01 6.58 -4.75
C CYS A 92 -9.24 6.09 -5.97
N PHE A 93 -8.75 4.86 -5.92
CA PHE A 93 -7.95 4.22 -6.95
C PHE A 93 -8.77 3.15 -7.65
N LYS A 94 -8.52 2.96 -8.94
CA LYS A 94 -8.86 1.69 -9.60
C LYS A 94 -8.05 0.58 -8.93
N ALA A 95 -8.73 -0.52 -8.61
CA ALA A 95 -8.14 -1.69 -7.97
C ALA A 95 -8.50 -2.97 -8.75
N ASP A 96 -7.49 -3.76 -9.10
CA ASP A 96 -7.64 -5.09 -9.68
C ASP A 96 -6.38 -5.93 -9.42
N SER A 97 -6.36 -7.18 -9.87
CA SER A 97 -5.32 -8.17 -9.53
C SER A 97 -3.92 -7.87 -10.08
N ARG A 98 -3.70 -6.71 -10.72
CA ARG A 98 -2.38 -6.27 -11.19
C ARG A 98 -1.50 -5.69 -10.08
N ALA A 99 -2.07 -5.31 -8.93
CA ALA A 99 -1.31 -4.78 -7.78
C ALA A 99 -2.04 -5.06 -6.45
N LEU A 100 -1.32 -4.92 -5.34
CA LEU A 100 -1.91 -5.01 -3.99
C LEU A 100 -3.02 -3.98 -3.80
N VAL A 101 -4.04 -4.34 -3.02
CA VAL A 101 -5.08 -3.40 -2.59
C VAL A 101 -4.45 -2.31 -1.69
N PRO A 102 -4.62 -1.01 -2.00
CA PRO A 102 -4.11 0.09 -1.18
C PRO A 102 -4.55 0.01 0.28
N ARG A 103 -3.59 -0.19 1.18
CA ARG A 103 -3.82 -0.30 2.64
C ARG A 103 -2.60 0.01 3.50
N SER A 104 -1.55 0.60 2.92
CA SER A 104 -0.27 0.77 3.61
C SER A 104 -0.40 1.80 4.75
N PRO A 105 0.06 1.49 5.98
CA PRO A 105 0.14 2.45 7.08
C PRO A 105 1.03 3.67 6.78
N ILE A 106 1.93 3.61 5.79
CA ILE A 106 2.73 4.77 5.37
C ILE A 106 1.84 5.96 4.97
N ALA A 107 0.60 5.69 4.55
CA ALA A 107 -0.38 6.74 4.24
C ALA A 107 -0.58 7.74 5.38
N GLU A 108 -0.57 7.30 6.64
CA GLU A 108 -0.68 8.18 7.81
C GLU A 108 0.50 9.15 7.88
N ILE A 109 1.71 8.65 7.66
CA ILE A 109 2.95 9.43 7.68
C ILE A 109 2.97 10.46 6.56
N ILE A 110 2.52 10.08 5.36
CA ILE A 110 2.37 10.99 4.22
C ILE A 110 1.38 12.11 4.55
N LEU A 111 0.21 11.77 5.08
CA LEU A 111 -0.84 12.75 5.45
C LEU A 111 -0.39 13.72 6.55
N ASN A 112 0.50 13.27 7.43
CA ASN A 112 1.14 14.09 8.46
C ASN A 112 2.39 14.84 7.95
N GLY A 113 2.64 14.84 6.63
CA GLY A 113 3.71 15.60 6.00
C GLY A 113 5.11 15.08 6.34
N PHE A 114 5.25 13.78 6.59
CA PHE A 114 6.51 13.12 7.00
C PHE A 114 7.08 13.59 8.35
N ALA A 115 6.28 14.28 9.16
CA ALA A 115 6.67 14.69 10.50
C ALA A 115 6.74 13.48 11.46
N PRO A 116 7.67 13.47 12.43
CA PRO A 116 8.68 14.50 12.71
C PRO A 116 10.01 14.30 11.96
N TRP A 117 10.10 13.33 11.05
CA TRP A 117 11.40 12.90 10.49
C TRP A 117 11.94 13.84 9.42
N PHE A 118 11.09 14.34 8.53
CA PHE A 118 11.51 15.31 7.51
C PHE A 118 11.36 16.74 8.03
N GLN A 119 12.46 17.48 8.08
CA GLN A 119 12.52 18.79 8.73
C GLN A 119 12.31 19.96 7.76
N ASP A 120 12.54 19.76 6.46
CA ASP A 120 12.30 20.79 5.46
C ASP A 120 10.79 20.94 5.21
N GLU A 121 10.35 22.18 4.94
CA GLU A 121 8.92 22.49 4.79
C GLU A 121 8.28 21.78 3.58
N GLN A 122 9.06 21.50 2.54
CA GLN A 122 8.62 20.84 1.32
C GLN A 122 9.75 19.99 0.70
N PRO A 123 9.58 18.68 0.49
CA PRO A 123 10.51 17.89 -0.31
C PRO A 123 10.44 18.32 -1.78
N ALA A 124 11.58 18.34 -2.47
CA ALA A 124 11.64 18.65 -3.89
C ALA A 124 11.45 17.41 -4.77
N VAL A 125 11.97 16.25 -4.34
CA VAL A 125 11.92 14.98 -5.09
C VAL A 125 11.50 13.84 -4.15
N ILE A 126 10.42 13.16 -4.51
CA ILE A 126 9.90 11.96 -3.84
C ILE A 126 9.91 10.80 -4.82
N VAL A 127 10.43 9.65 -4.41
CA VAL A 127 10.37 8.41 -5.18
C VAL A 127 9.56 7.36 -4.42
N ASP A 128 8.52 6.83 -5.04
CA ASP A 128 7.75 5.66 -4.57
C ASP A 128 8.24 4.43 -5.34
N VAL A 129 8.92 3.51 -4.66
CA VAL A 129 9.51 2.29 -5.25
C VAL A 129 8.70 1.07 -4.86
N CYS A 130 8.58 0.11 -5.80
CA CYS A 130 7.60 -0.97 -5.73
C CYS A 130 6.17 -0.41 -5.64
N CYS A 131 5.88 0.59 -6.48
CA CYS A 131 4.70 1.43 -6.32
C CYS A 131 3.37 0.69 -6.55
N GLY A 132 3.38 -0.48 -7.20
CA GLY A 132 2.17 -1.23 -7.50
C GLY A 132 1.16 -0.38 -8.28
N GLY A 133 -0.05 -0.21 -7.75
CA GLY A 133 -1.09 0.65 -8.33
C GLY A 133 -0.83 2.16 -8.19
N GLY A 134 0.24 2.56 -7.51
CA GLY A 134 0.73 3.93 -7.36
C GLY A 134 0.15 4.71 -6.19
N SER A 135 -0.47 4.05 -5.22
CA SER A 135 -1.31 4.71 -4.23
C SER A 135 -0.55 5.63 -3.29
N LEU A 136 0.63 5.23 -2.81
CA LEU A 136 1.45 6.02 -1.89
C LEU A 136 2.06 7.25 -2.56
N GLY A 137 2.70 7.09 -3.73
CA GLY A 137 3.26 8.21 -4.49
C GLY A 137 2.19 9.23 -4.89
N MET A 138 1.01 8.78 -5.35
CA MET A 138 -0.09 9.69 -5.68
C MET A 138 -0.64 10.41 -4.46
N LEU A 139 -0.71 9.75 -3.30
CA LEU A 139 -1.06 10.39 -2.04
C LEU A 139 -0.01 11.44 -1.64
N ALA A 140 1.28 11.13 -1.82
CA ALA A 140 2.36 12.08 -1.56
C ALA A 140 2.27 13.30 -2.49
N LYS A 141 1.92 13.11 -3.77
CA LYS A 141 1.72 14.22 -4.72
C LYS A 141 0.52 15.10 -4.36
N LEU A 142 -0.54 14.52 -3.77
CA LEU A 142 -1.66 15.29 -3.24
C LEU A 142 -1.22 16.21 -2.09
N VAL A 143 -0.43 15.69 -1.15
CA VAL A 143 0.05 16.45 0.02
C VAL A 143 1.11 17.48 -0.38
N PHE A 144 1.99 17.12 -1.32
CA PHE A 144 3.11 17.94 -1.80
C PHE A 144 2.98 18.24 -3.30
N PRO A 145 2.06 19.13 -3.72
CA PRO A 145 1.77 19.37 -5.13
C PRO A 145 2.96 19.94 -5.92
N ASN A 146 3.92 20.58 -5.25
CA ASN A 146 5.12 21.16 -5.85
C ASN A 146 6.30 20.19 -5.93
N ALA A 147 6.26 19.07 -5.19
CA ALA A 147 7.30 18.05 -5.27
C ALA A 147 7.26 17.35 -6.63
N THR A 148 8.42 16.97 -7.16
CA THR A 148 8.51 16.01 -8.26
C THR A 148 8.34 14.61 -7.68
N VAL A 149 7.25 13.94 -8.04
CA VAL A 149 6.93 12.59 -7.55
C VAL A 149 7.06 11.59 -8.70
N VAL A 150 7.98 10.64 -8.53
CA VAL A 150 8.24 9.57 -9.49
C VAL A 150 7.88 8.23 -8.87
N LEU A 151 7.12 7.43 -9.60
CA LEU A 151 6.71 6.10 -9.20
C LEU A 151 7.48 5.07 -10.01
N SER A 152 7.95 4.01 -9.35
CA SER A 152 8.72 2.97 -9.99
C SER A 152 8.34 1.58 -9.54
N ASP A 153 8.30 0.66 -10.50
CA ASP A 153 8.02 -0.75 -10.30
C ASP A 153 8.74 -1.58 -11.36
N LEU A 154 8.96 -2.87 -11.09
CA LEU A 154 9.54 -3.81 -12.03
C LEU A 154 8.46 -4.44 -12.93
N ASP A 155 7.22 -4.55 -12.44
CA ASP A 155 6.12 -5.24 -13.12
C ASP A 155 5.37 -4.31 -14.10
N ASP A 156 5.38 -4.69 -15.39
CA ASP A 156 4.64 -3.96 -16.44
C ASP A 156 3.12 -3.93 -16.17
N ALA A 157 2.57 -4.97 -15.55
CA ALA A 157 1.15 -5.04 -15.24
C ALA A 157 0.77 -4.04 -14.14
N ALA A 158 1.59 -3.95 -13.08
CA ALA A 158 1.44 -2.94 -12.03
C ALA A 158 1.56 -1.53 -12.62
N LEU A 159 2.60 -1.25 -13.42
CA LEU A 159 2.80 0.05 -14.06
C LEU A 159 1.64 0.45 -15.00
N ALA A 160 1.03 -0.51 -15.69
CA ALA A 160 -0.16 -0.25 -16.48
C ALA A 160 -1.34 0.21 -15.60
N LEU A 161 -1.52 -0.37 -14.41
CA LEU A 161 -2.52 0.09 -13.44
C LEU A 161 -2.13 1.47 -12.85
N THR A 162 -0.85 1.71 -12.55
CA THR A 162 -0.33 3.03 -12.14
C THR A 162 -0.68 4.09 -13.18
N GLN A 163 -0.48 3.80 -14.47
CA GLN A 163 -0.75 4.72 -15.58
C GLN A 163 -2.25 5.04 -15.71
N GLU A 164 -3.13 4.10 -15.39
CA GLU A 164 -4.58 4.35 -15.37
C GLU A 164 -4.98 5.22 -14.16
N ASN A 165 -4.43 4.93 -12.98
CA ASN A 165 -4.67 5.72 -11.77
C ASN A 165 -4.09 7.14 -11.89
N SER A 166 -2.98 7.32 -12.59
CA SER A 166 -2.34 8.62 -12.78
C SER A 166 -3.18 9.60 -13.62
N GLN A 167 -4.14 9.09 -14.40
CA GLN A 167 -5.11 9.93 -15.11
C GLN A 167 -6.08 10.62 -14.15
N ARG A 168 -6.33 10.02 -12.98
CA ARG A 168 -7.17 10.58 -11.91
C ARG A 168 -6.34 11.37 -10.90
N HIS A 169 -5.15 10.87 -10.58
CA HIS A 169 -4.24 11.43 -9.57
C HIS A 169 -2.86 11.68 -10.20
N PRO A 170 -2.63 12.89 -10.77
CA PRO A 170 -1.42 13.17 -11.52
C PRO A 170 -0.15 13.00 -10.70
N VAL A 171 0.93 12.60 -11.39
CA VAL A 171 2.30 12.38 -10.88
C VAL A 171 3.28 12.84 -11.96
N ASP A 172 4.56 13.03 -11.63
CA ASP A 172 5.53 13.64 -12.54
C ASP A 172 6.28 12.61 -13.39
N GLY A 173 6.38 11.37 -12.93
CA GLY A 173 7.02 10.29 -13.68
C GLY A 173 6.56 8.89 -13.26
N ILE A 174 6.55 7.98 -14.22
CA ILE A 174 6.34 6.54 -14.01
C ILE A 174 7.50 5.84 -14.73
N VAL A 175 8.26 5.02 -14.01
CA VAL A 175 9.50 4.40 -14.49
C VAL A 175 9.45 2.90 -14.26
N LYS A 176 9.82 2.13 -15.28
CA LYS A 176 10.16 0.72 -15.09
C LYS A 176 11.58 0.61 -14.57
N GLY A 177 11.74 0.09 -13.36
CA GLY A 177 13.03 0.04 -12.69
C GLY A 177 13.18 -1.22 -11.85
N ASP A 178 14.41 -1.74 -11.79
CA ASP A 178 14.81 -2.67 -10.74
C ASP A 178 15.18 -1.85 -9.50
N LEU A 179 14.25 -1.80 -8.55
CA LEU A 179 14.32 -0.94 -7.37
C LEU A 179 14.72 0.50 -7.73
N LEU A 180 15.86 0.97 -7.19
CA LEU A 180 16.33 2.34 -7.28
C LEU A 180 17.64 2.47 -8.10
N ALA A 181 18.01 1.43 -8.85
CA ALA A 181 19.23 1.39 -9.66
C ALA A 181 19.27 2.47 -10.77
N TRP A 182 18.12 2.99 -11.17
CA TRP A 182 17.98 4.05 -12.17
C TRP A 182 18.13 5.47 -11.60
N CYS A 183 18.07 5.63 -10.27
CA CYS A 183 18.18 6.92 -9.61
C CYS A 183 19.63 7.38 -9.53
N ALA A 184 19.86 8.69 -9.74
CA ALA A 184 21.16 9.31 -9.53
C ALA A 184 21.49 9.45 -8.04
N ASP A 185 22.77 9.49 -7.72
CA ASP A 185 23.26 9.75 -6.35
C ASP A 185 22.86 11.16 -5.88
N ASP A 186 22.65 11.35 -4.57
CA ASP A 186 22.34 12.65 -3.93
C ASP A 186 21.21 13.45 -4.63
N SER A 187 20.15 12.75 -5.06
CA SER A 187 19.11 13.31 -5.94
C SER A 187 17.69 13.27 -5.38
N VAL A 188 17.44 12.55 -4.28
CA VAL A 188 16.10 12.31 -3.74
C VAL A 188 15.98 12.80 -2.30
N ASP A 189 14.88 13.45 -1.96
CA ASP A 189 14.61 13.86 -0.57
C ASP A 189 13.88 12.76 0.20
N ILE A 190 12.86 12.14 -0.41
CA ILE A 190 12.07 11.09 0.23
C ILE A 190 12.01 9.83 -0.65
N VAL A 191 12.33 8.68 -0.08
CA VAL A 191 11.98 7.37 -0.65
C VAL A 191 10.85 6.77 0.16
N ILE A 192 9.79 6.35 -0.52
CA ILE A 192 8.70 5.55 0.03
C ILE A 192 8.84 4.15 -0.54
N ALA A 193 8.89 3.14 0.32
CA ALA A 193 9.04 1.76 -0.08
C ALA A 193 8.08 0.87 0.72
N ASN A 194 7.18 0.19 0.00
CA ASN A 194 6.42 -0.94 0.50
C ASN A 194 6.74 -2.18 -0.37
N PRO A 195 7.95 -2.73 -0.25
CA PRO A 195 8.36 -3.88 -1.04
C PRO A 195 7.64 -5.15 -0.56
N PRO A 196 7.65 -6.21 -1.38
CA PRO A 196 7.31 -7.56 -0.92
C PRO A 196 8.15 -7.94 0.31
N TYR A 197 7.50 -8.27 1.43
CA TYR A 197 8.17 -8.61 2.69
C TYR A 197 7.64 -9.88 3.38
N VAL A 198 6.69 -10.59 2.77
CA VAL A 198 6.12 -11.81 3.38
C VAL A 198 7.10 -12.97 3.19
N ASP A 199 7.46 -13.60 4.30
CA ASP A 199 8.32 -14.79 4.28
C ASP A 199 7.58 -16.03 3.75
N ALA A 200 8.35 -17.06 3.40
CA ALA A 200 7.80 -18.28 2.80
C ALA A 200 6.87 -19.07 3.73
N HIS A 201 6.98 -18.91 5.05
CA HIS A 201 6.14 -19.59 6.03
C HIS A 201 4.77 -18.92 6.12
N ASP A 202 4.73 -17.60 6.27
CA ASP A 202 3.51 -16.80 6.33
C ASP A 202 2.68 -16.94 5.04
N MET A 203 3.34 -17.04 3.88
CA MET A 203 2.69 -17.29 2.59
C MET A 203 1.84 -18.57 2.56
N ALA A 204 2.21 -19.61 3.33
CA ALA A 204 1.52 -20.89 3.33
C ALA A 204 0.16 -20.82 4.05
N ASP A 205 0.04 -19.95 5.05
CA ASP A 205 -1.11 -19.82 5.93
C ASP A 205 -2.05 -18.67 5.52
N LEU A 206 -1.76 -17.97 4.42
CA LEU A 206 -2.60 -16.88 3.91
C LEU A 206 -4.04 -17.33 3.62
N PRO A 207 -5.05 -16.55 4.09
CA PRO A 207 -6.44 -16.72 3.71
C PRO A 207 -6.63 -16.75 2.19
N PRO A 208 -7.65 -17.45 1.67
CA PRO A 208 -7.89 -17.57 0.23
C PRO A 208 -7.94 -16.23 -0.51
N GLU A 209 -8.50 -15.20 0.13
CA GLU A 209 -8.63 -13.85 -0.40
C GLU A 209 -7.27 -13.23 -0.78
N TYR A 210 -6.23 -13.38 0.05
CA TYR A 210 -4.89 -12.81 -0.22
C TYR A 210 -4.19 -13.50 -1.40
N ARG A 211 -4.59 -14.73 -1.75
CA ARG A 211 -4.00 -15.47 -2.87
C ARG A 211 -4.40 -14.90 -4.24
N HIS A 212 -5.37 -13.97 -4.26
CA HIS A 212 -5.75 -13.23 -5.47
C HIS A 212 -4.88 -12.00 -5.73
N GLU A 213 -4.12 -11.55 -4.74
CA GLU A 213 -3.12 -10.50 -4.92
C GLU A 213 -1.88 -11.06 -5.65
N PRO A 214 -1.14 -10.24 -6.42
CA PRO A 214 0.00 -10.73 -7.20
C PRO A 214 1.10 -11.30 -6.30
N GLY A 215 1.47 -12.56 -6.51
CA GLY A 215 2.45 -13.25 -5.65
C GLY A 215 3.87 -12.65 -5.65
N LEU A 216 4.27 -11.99 -6.76
CA LEU A 216 5.52 -11.19 -6.81
C LEU A 216 5.49 -10.04 -5.80
N ALA A 217 4.32 -9.54 -5.43
CA ALA A 217 4.15 -8.48 -4.45
C ALA A 217 4.26 -8.98 -2.99
N LEU A 218 4.42 -10.29 -2.76
CA LEU A 218 4.45 -10.87 -1.42
C LEU A 218 5.79 -11.54 -1.06
N VAL A 219 6.52 -12.14 -2.01
CA VAL A 219 7.73 -12.94 -1.70
C VAL A 219 8.95 -12.06 -1.37
N GLY A 220 9.42 -12.12 -0.11
CA GLY A 220 10.62 -11.38 0.35
C GLY A 220 11.88 -12.21 0.61
N GLY A 221 11.88 -13.52 0.28
CA GLY A 221 12.99 -14.44 0.57
C GLY A 221 12.76 -15.28 1.83
N ASP A 222 13.83 -15.90 2.37
CA ASP A 222 13.72 -16.78 3.56
C ASP A 222 13.33 -16.00 4.83
N ASP A 223 13.77 -14.75 4.94
CA ASP A 223 13.48 -13.85 6.07
C ASP A 223 12.72 -12.58 5.69
N GLY A 224 12.25 -12.50 4.44
CA GLY A 224 11.48 -11.35 3.96
C GLY A 224 12.30 -10.11 3.57
N LEU A 225 13.65 -10.14 3.67
CA LEU A 225 14.49 -8.94 3.55
C LEU A 225 15.37 -8.86 2.28
N ASP A 226 15.21 -9.74 1.29
CA ASP A 226 16.09 -9.75 0.11
C ASP A 226 16.09 -8.41 -0.64
N LEU A 227 14.91 -7.86 -0.90
CA LEU A 227 14.78 -6.55 -1.55
C LEU A 227 15.11 -5.40 -0.60
N VAL A 228 14.82 -5.56 0.69
CA VAL A 228 15.10 -4.57 1.73
C VAL A 228 16.61 -4.29 1.82
N ARG A 229 17.45 -5.32 1.76
CA ARG A 229 18.91 -5.17 1.79
C ARG A 229 19.42 -4.28 0.65
N VAL A 230 18.90 -4.48 -0.56
CA VAL A 230 19.27 -3.67 -1.73
C VAL A 230 18.73 -2.25 -1.58
N LEU A 231 17.49 -2.10 -1.16
CA LEU A 231 16.85 -0.80 -0.93
C LEU A 231 17.59 0.06 0.10
N LEU A 232 18.08 -0.52 1.20
CA LEU A 232 18.85 0.22 2.21
C LEU A 232 20.16 0.78 1.63
N HIS A 233 20.86 -0.01 0.81
CA HIS A 233 22.08 0.45 0.14
C HIS A 233 21.80 1.50 -0.94
N ASP A 234 20.74 1.30 -1.74
CA ASP A 234 20.33 2.29 -2.73
C ASP A 234 19.94 3.61 -2.07
N ALA A 235 19.12 3.56 -1.01
CA ALA A 235 18.70 4.74 -0.25
C ALA A 235 19.91 5.49 0.34
N ALA A 236 20.89 4.77 0.90
CA ALA A 236 22.12 5.38 1.41
C ALA A 236 22.93 6.12 0.32
N ARG A 237 22.83 5.68 -0.95
CA ARG A 237 23.53 6.28 -2.10
C ARG A 237 22.79 7.50 -2.67
N LEU A 238 21.47 7.43 -2.79
CA LEU A 238 20.67 8.42 -3.52
C LEU A 238 20.04 9.51 -2.67
N LEU A 239 19.84 9.28 -1.37
CA LEU A 239 19.20 10.27 -0.51
C LEU A 239 20.12 11.47 -0.31
N ARG A 240 19.53 12.67 -0.37
CA ARG A 240 20.21 13.89 0.07
C ARG A 240 20.50 13.85 1.54
N SER A 241 21.42 14.69 2.02
CA SER A 241 21.86 14.68 3.44
C SER A 241 20.73 14.82 4.47
N THR A 242 19.62 15.50 4.12
CA THR A 242 18.42 15.66 4.96
C THR A 242 17.28 14.70 4.59
N GLY A 243 17.56 13.75 3.71
CA GLY A 243 16.57 12.85 3.15
C GLY A 243 16.09 11.76 4.11
N LEU A 244 14.99 11.13 3.71
CA LEU A 244 14.26 10.14 4.50
C LEU A 244 13.90 8.93 3.64
N LEU A 245 14.13 7.74 4.16
CA LEU A 245 13.51 6.51 3.68
C LEU A 245 12.40 6.10 4.65
N LEU A 246 11.20 5.90 4.13
CA LEU A 246 10.11 5.20 4.80
C LEU A 246 9.98 3.81 4.20
N LEU A 247 10.14 2.80 5.05
CA LEU A 247 10.16 1.40 4.64
C LEU A 247 9.13 0.61 5.44
N GLU A 248 8.19 -0.04 4.75
CA GLU A 248 7.28 -1.02 5.33
C GLU A 248 7.84 -2.44 5.15
N VAL A 249 7.92 -3.20 6.24
CA VAL A 249 8.35 -4.61 6.27
C VAL A 249 7.35 -5.52 7.01
N GLY A 250 6.24 -4.97 7.52
CA GLY A 250 5.20 -5.72 8.23
C GLY A 250 5.75 -6.66 9.31
N ASN A 251 5.53 -7.97 9.16
CA ASN A 251 5.96 -8.99 10.12
C ASN A 251 7.48 -9.19 10.19
N SER A 252 8.23 -8.71 9.20
CA SER A 252 9.70 -8.86 9.13
C SER A 252 10.45 -7.81 9.96
N GLN A 253 9.78 -7.21 10.95
CA GLN A 253 10.33 -6.21 11.87
C GLN A 253 11.52 -6.78 12.66
N ASP A 254 11.34 -7.93 13.31
CA ASP A 254 12.39 -8.57 14.12
C ASP A 254 13.60 -8.95 13.27
N ALA A 255 13.36 -9.46 12.06
CA ALA A 255 14.43 -9.79 11.10
C ALA A 255 15.22 -8.52 10.70
N LEU A 256 14.55 -7.37 10.54
CA LEU A 256 15.22 -6.12 10.19
C LEU A 256 16.07 -5.59 11.34
N ASP A 257 15.60 -5.73 12.58
CA ASP A 257 16.37 -5.36 13.79
C ASP A 257 17.61 -6.27 13.96
N GLU A 258 17.53 -7.54 13.54
CA GLU A 258 18.63 -8.50 13.60
C GLU A 258 19.61 -8.41 12.41
N LEU A 259 19.25 -7.66 11.35
CA LEU A 259 19.99 -7.62 10.09
C LEU A 259 21.44 -7.16 10.27
N ASP A 260 21.67 -6.08 11.01
CA ASP A 260 23.00 -5.55 11.32
C ASP A 260 22.95 -4.74 12.63
N PRO A 261 23.81 -5.01 13.63
CA PRO A 261 23.84 -4.26 14.89
C PRO A 261 24.13 -2.75 14.75
N CYS A 262 24.68 -2.31 13.61
CA CYS A 262 24.93 -0.90 13.31
C CYS A 262 23.80 -0.23 12.55
N LEU A 263 22.77 -0.97 12.14
CA LEU A 263 21.55 -0.43 11.55
C LEU A 263 20.56 -0.17 12.69
N HIS A 264 19.99 1.03 12.72
CA HIS A 264 19.08 1.45 13.77
C HIS A 264 17.77 1.96 13.14
N PRO A 265 16.83 1.05 12.81
CA PRO A 265 15.52 1.44 12.34
C PRO A 265 14.80 2.31 13.39
N THR A 266 14.20 3.42 12.96
CA THR A 266 13.26 4.16 13.82
C THR A 266 11.86 3.66 13.52
N TRP A 267 11.37 2.72 14.34
CA TRP A 267 10.01 2.20 14.23
C TRP A 267 8.99 3.30 14.51
N VAL A 268 8.00 3.41 13.63
CA VAL A 268 6.97 4.45 13.67
C VAL A 268 5.77 3.98 14.49
N ASP A 269 5.37 4.79 15.47
CA ASP A 269 4.10 4.62 16.17
C ASP A 269 2.96 5.15 15.29
N LEU A 270 2.05 4.27 14.88
CA LEU A 270 0.93 4.57 13.97
C LEU A 270 -0.38 4.71 14.76
N GLU A 271 -1.06 5.86 14.65
CA GLU A 271 -2.30 6.13 15.38
C GLU A 271 -3.49 5.36 14.80
N GLN A 272 -3.48 5.08 13.49
CA GLN A 272 -4.54 4.37 12.78
C GLN A 272 -4.34 2.84 12.75
N GLY A 273 -3.32 2.34 13.46
CA GLY A 273 -2.96 0.92 13.46
C GLY A 273 -2.07 0.51 12.29
N GLY A 274 -1.69 -0.77 12.27
CA GLY A 274 -0.61 -1.29 11.44
C GLY A 274 0.72 -1.37 12.20
N HIS A 275 1.71 -2.04 11.62
CA HIS A 275 3.03 -2.24 12.21
C HIS A 275 4.10 -2.41 11.13
N GLY A 276 5.37 -2.48 11.55
CA GLY A 276 6.48 -2.77 10.65
C GLY A 276 6.84 -1.63 9.70
N VAL A 277 6.59 -0.37 10.06
CA VAL A 277 7.06 0.79 9.31
C VAL A 277 8.26 1.41 10.02
N ALA A 278 9.39 1.48 9.33
CA ALA A 278 10.62 2.10 9.81
C ALA A 278 10.94 3.38 9.02
N ALA A 279 11.34 4.41 9.75
CA ALA A 279 11.97 5.61 9.22
C ALA A 279 13.50 5.49 9.33
N PHE A 280 14.19 5.84 8.25
CA PHE A 280 15.64 5.91 8.19
C PHE A 280 16.10 7.27 7.65
N MET A 281 16.88 7.99 8.44
CA MET A 281 17.46 9.28 8.06
C MET A 281 18.69 9.02 7.19
N ALA A 282 18.87 9.83 6.14
CA ALA A 282 19.95 9.65 5.17
C ALA A 282 21.35 9.58 5.82
N GLN A 283 21.60 10.40 6.85
CA GLN A 283 22.87 10.40 7.58
C GLN A 283 23.17 9.06 8.27
N ASP A 284 22.15 8.39 8.82
CA ASP A 284 22.30 7.15 9.56
C ASP A 284 22.55 5.99 8.57
N LEU A 285 21.81 5.99 7.44
CA LEU A 285 22.04 5.04 6.34
C LEU A 285 23.43 5.20 5.73
N ALA A 286 23.87 6.44 5.48
CA ALA A 286 25.20 6.71 4.94
C ALA A 286 26.31 6.24 5.90
N GLN A 287 26.13 6.45 7.21
CA GLN A 287 27.06 5.96 8.22
C GLN A 287 27.10 4.43 8.28
N TRP A 288 25.93 3.78 8.21
CA TRP A 288 25.82 2.32 8.18
C TRP A 288 26.51 1.75 6.93
N ALA A 289 26.13 2.20 5.73
CA ALA A 289 26.68 1.72 4.46
C ALA A 289 28.22 1.92 4.38
N GLY A 290 28.71 3.02 4.95
CA GLY A 290 30.15 3.27 5.09
C GLY A 290 30.88 2.20 5.90
N LYS A 291 30.28 1.68 6.99
CA LYS A 291 30.89 0.62 7.83
C LYS A 291 30.79 -0.76 7.18
N THR A 292 29.66 -1.08 6.54
CA THR A 292 29.43 -2.38 5.89
C THR A 292 30.39 -2.59 4.72
N SER A 293 30.72 -1.53 4.00
CA SER A 293 31.72 -1.54 2.91
C SER A 293 33.14 -1.89 3.38
N PHE A 294 33.48 -1.61 4.65
CA PHE A 294 34.79 -1.97 5.24
C PHE A 294 34.88 -3.44 5.68
N ASN A 295 33.76 -4.14 5.88
CA ASN A 295 33.74 -5.55 6.29
C ASN A 295 33.77 -6.54 5.11
N GLY A 296 33.62 -6.09 3.87
CA GLY A 296 33.77 -6.93 2.66
C GLY A 296 35.22 -7.18 2.23
N GLY A 297 36.19 -6.78 3.05
CA GLY A 297 37.60 -6.68 2.69
C GLY A 297 38.55 -7.54 3.53
N GLU A 298 38.16 -8.71 4.04
CA GLU A 298 39.13 -9.69 4.53
C GLU A 298 38.55 -11.12 4.56
N SER A 299 38.81 -11.86 3.49
CA SER A 299 38.84 -13.33 3.51
C SER A 299 40.03 -13.75 2.66
N LYS A 300 41.13 -14.09 3.34
CA LYS A 300 42.21 -14.92 2.80
C LYS A 300 41.89 -16.38 3.08
#